data_AF-A0A836H705-F1
#
_entry.id   AF-A0A836H705-F1
#
_cell.length_a   1.000
_cell.length_b   1.000
_cell.length_c   1.000
_cell.angle_alpha   90.00
_cell.angle_beta   90.00
_cell.angle_gamma   90.00
#
_symmetry.space_group_name_H-M   'P 1'
#
loop_
_entity.id
_entity.type
_entity.pdbx_description
1 polymer ?
#
loop_
_entity_poly.entity_id
_entity_poly.type
_entity_poly.pdbx_seq_one_letter_code
_entity_poly.pdbx_strand_id
1 'polypeptide(L)'
;MPRGNIGAFSIEARQRRENFMERFNAEQAAQERQKRTVEWELRGNERHKHQEVLQYMDVIQAQHNDTLVARRRRLAELLTQENELHMSMMTGLPETDTQRRERLIRKAQELRAKREEAKRVDNGARHDRLFRAKIDCLRQAESRLKVMQVADARYDQMAAAEERRRQEAAEAEFYAQQSAEAQRVATEREQRDLEAKYQRTQRMIGDLAAQVAGNRHRKELEKEEARRDTEDFYRLLHEEQAQEARKRLQRLEKNRQLAQEMMEVNEELKRARQQDYERLKKEERDALDAMLATLTAEQQEQRAEKQRCMAEVRQQMLEQRQKARQKDDEHALDGLWAEENEKQWRKREAQWEADQAKRDALLRSILIARRQQILDKRHKDREDAMLRKLEDRDFLASLSKERDLDSLERQRRRALLKETQQYLEWQIQQRMAEKEEARLAKRTELTDQQALEKQYEERIAREMASLEAAKPARYQDVPLLPKKSRNQIF
;
A
#
# COMPACT_ATOMS: atom_id res chain seq x y z
N MET A 1 -43.59 114.15 135.29
CA MET A 1 -42.67 114.75 134.28
C MET A 1 -41.26 114.57 134.84
N PRO A 2 -40.29 113.93 134.15
CA PRO A 2 -39.88 114.16 132.74
C PRO A 2 -39.79 112.86 131.89
N ARG A 3 -40.23 112.88 130.61
CA ARG A 3 -39.40 112.96 129.37
C ARG A 3 -38.23 111.97 129.35
N GLY A 4 -38.12 110.95 128.50
CA GLY A 4 -38.87 110.51 127.31
C GLY A 4 -38.00 109.45 126.61
N ASN A 5 -38.30 108.17 126.83
CA ASN A 5 -37.42 107.04 126.55
C ASN A 5 -37.76 106.33 125.22
N ILE A 6 -38.01 107.11 124.17
CA ILE A 6 -38.46 106.58 122.87
C ILE A 6 -37.26 106.24 121.95
N GLY A 7 -36.03 106.66 122.32
CA GLY A 7 -34.82 106.41 121.53
C GLY A 7 -34.15 105.04 121.74
N ALA A 8 -34.20 104.46 122.95
CA ALA A 8 -33.47 103.22 123.26
C ALA A 8 -34.07 101.97 122.57
N PHE A 9 -35.41 101.94 122.43
CA PHE A 9 -36.11 100.82 121.77
C PHE A 9 -35.79 100.71 120.27
N SER A 10 -35.45 101.81 119.60
CA SER A 10 -35.11 101.76 118.17
C SER A 10 -33.70 101.19 117.93
N ILE A 11 -32.78 101.39 118.87
CA ILE A 11 -31.38 100.92 118.76
C ILE A 11 -31.30 99.42 119.04
N GLU A 12 -31.96 98.93 120.08
CA GLU A 12 -32.01 97.48 120.36
C GLU A 12 -32.74 96.69 119.26
N ALA A 13 -33.83 97.24 118.72
CA ALA A 13 -34.51 96.62 117.58
C ALA A 13 -33.62 96.52 116.35
N ARG A 14 -32.74 97.51 116.13
CA ARG A 14 -31.74 97.49 115.06
C ARG A 14 -30.66 96.44 115.31
N GLN A 15 -30.07 96.39 116.51
CA GLN A 15 -29.05 95.39 116.86
C GLN A 15 -29.57 93.95 116.78
N ARG A 16 -30.80 93.69 117.21
CA ARG A 16 -31.42 92.37 117.05
C ARG A 16 -31.60 91.98 115.58
N ARG A 17 -31.99 92.95 114.74
CA ARG A 17 -32.09 92.74 113.30
C ARG A 17 -30.72 92.50 112.67
N GLU A 18 -29.70 93.26 113.04
CA GLU A 18 -28.33 93.09 112.55
C GLU A 18 -27.76 91.72 112.95
N ASN A 19 -27.87 91.32 114.22
CA ASN A 19 -27.44 89.99 114.69
C ASN A 19 -28.20 88.84 114.01
N PHE A 20 -29.51 89.00 113.77
CA PHE A 20 -30.30 88.01 113.02
C PHE A 20 -29.82 87.92 111.57
N MET A 21 -29.60 89.06 110.91
CA MET A 21 -29.09 89.10 109.54
C MET A 21 -27.68 88.51 109.44
N GLU A 22 -26.80 88.75 110.40
CA GLU A 22 -25.46 88.16 110.43
C GLU A 22 -25.50 86.63 110.56
N ARG A 23 -26.31 86.10 111.48
CA ARG A 23 -26.48 84.64 111.65
C ARG A 23 -27.10 84.01 110.41
N PHE A 24 -28.15 84.64 109.86
CA PHE A 24 -28.79 84.18 108.63
C PHE A 24 -27.80 84.17 107.46
N ASN A 25 -26.99 85.23 107.29
CA ASN A 25 -25.97 85.30 106.25
C ASN A 25 -24.87 84.25 106.46
N ALA A 26 -24.46 83.98 107.71
CA ALA A 26 -23.46 82.95 108.02
C ALA A 26 -23.98 81.54 107.72
N GLU A 27 -25.22 81.23 108.08
CA GLU A 27 -25.89 79.96 107.75
C GLU A 27 -26.08 79.82 106.23
N GLN A 28 -26.52 80.88 105.55
CA GLN A 28 -26.66 80.89 104.10
C GLN A 28 -25.31 80.67 103.41
N ALA A 29 -24.24 81.33 103.87
CA ALA A 29 -22.90 81.13 103.34
C ALA A 29 -22.38 79.70 103.58
N ALA A 30 -22.68 79.10 104.74
CA ALA A 30 -22.33 77.71 105.03
C ALA A 30 -23.08 76.75 104.09
N GLN A 31 -24.39 76.96 103.87
CA GLN A 31 -25.19 76.19 102.93
C GLN A 31 -24.68 76.35 101.49
N GLU A 32 -24.33 77.56 101.05
CA GLU A 32 -23.76 77.79 99.73
C GLU A 32 -22.41 77.11 99.54
N ARG A 33 -21.54 77.11 100.57
CA ARG A 33 -20.27 76.36 100.53
C ARG A 33 -20.53 74.87 100.38
N GLN A 34 -21.44 74.30 101.17
CA GLN A 34 -21.80 72.89 101.07
C GLN A 34 -22.35 72.56 99.67
N LYS A 35 -23.26 73.39 99.12
CA LYS A 35 -23.76 73.23 97.75
C LYS A 35 -22.63 73.23 96.72
N ARG A 36 -21.69 74.17 96.81
CA ARG A 36 -20.54 74.24 95.89
C ARG A 36 -19.63 73.02 96.03
N THR A 37 -19.41 72.50 97.23
CA THR A 37 -18.64 71.26 97.44
C THR A 37 -19.33 70.07 96.79
N VAL A 38 -20.64 69.90 97.01
CA VAL A 38 -21.43 68.83 96.38
C VAL A 38 -21.42 68.97 94.85
N GLU A 39 -21.62 70.18 94.31
CA GLU A 39 -21.54 70.43 92.87
C GLU A 39 -20.15 70.13 92.30
N TRP A 40 -19.08 70.45 93.03
CA TRP A 40 -17.71 70.14 92.63
C TRP A 40 -17.46 68.63 92.63
N GLU A 41 -17.92 67.91 93.65
CA GLU A 41 -17.83 66.45 93.72
C GLU A 41 -18.63 65.78 92.61
N LEU A 42 -19.86 66.24 92.34
CA LEU A 42 -20.69 65.75 91.24
C LEU A 42 -20.01 65.96 89.88
N ARG A 43 -19.51 67.18 89.61
CA ARG A 43 -18.77 67.49 88.36
C ARG A 43 -17.45 66.72 88.28
N GLY A 44 -16.77 66.51 89.41
CA GLY A 44 -15.56 65.71 89.50
C GLY A 44 -15.82 64.25 89.14
N ASN A 45 -16.87 63.67 89.71
CA ASN A 45 -17.32 62.30 89.42
C ASN A 45 -17.75 62.14 87.94
N GLU A 46 -18.45 63.12 87.37
CA GLU A 46 -18.80 63.11 85.95
C GLU A 46 -17.56 63.14 85.05
N ARG A 47 -16.58 64.00 85.37
CA ARG A 47 -15.29 64.05 84.64
C ARG A 47 -14.53 62.74 84.77
N HIS A 48 -14.51 62.14 85.96
CA HIS A 48 -13.83 60.86 86.19
C HIS A 48 -14.48 59.75 85.37
N LYS A 49 -15.81 59.61 85.42
CA LYS A 49 -16.56 58.66 84.59
C LYS A 49 -16.33 58.89 83.09
N HIS A 50 -16.30 60.14 82.65
CA HIS A 50 -16.02 60.44 81.24
C HIS A 50 -14.59 60.02 80.85
N GLN A 51 -13.61 60.27 81.71
CA GLN A 51 -12.23 59.84 81.49
C GLN A 51 -12.09 58.30 81.49
N GLU A 52 -12.78 57.60 82.38
CA GLU A 52 -12.84 56.14 82.39
C GLU A 52 -13.43 55.59 81.09
N VAL A 53 -14.50 56.21 80.58
CA VAL A 53 -15.10 55.84 79.30
C VAL A 53 -14.12 56.06 78.14
N LEU A 54 -13.41 57.20 78.11
CA LEU A 54 -12.41 57.47 77.06
C LEU A 54 -11.26 56.48 77.13
N GLN A 55 -10.72 56.18 78.31
CA GLN A 55 -9.68 55.17 78.48
C GLN A 55 -10.16 53.79 78.03
N TYR A 56 -11.39 53.41 78.35
CA TYR A 56 -11.98 52.16 77.90
C TYR A 56 -12.16 52.13 76.38
N MET A 57 -12.57 53.25 75.76
CA MET A 57 -12.63 53.37 74.31
C MET A 57 -11.24 53.25 73.67
N ASP A 58 -10.21 53.85 74.26
CA ASP A 58 -8.83 53.74 73.77
C ASP A 58 -8.33 52.29 73.84
N VAL A 59 -8.66 51.56 74.92
CA VAL A 59 -8.35 50.12 75.04
C VAL A 59 -9.07 49.31 73.96
N ILE A 60 -10.36 49.58 73.72
CA ILE A 60 -11.12 48.91 72.65
C ILE A 60 -10.52 49.23 71.27
N GLN A 61 -10.16 50.49 71.01
CA GLN A 61 -9.53 50.89 69.76
C GLN A 61 -8.16 50.23 69.58
N ALA A 62 -7.36 50.14 70.65
CA ALA A 62 -6.09 49.42 70.63
C ALA A 62 -6.29 47.93 70.31
N GLN A 63 -7.26 47.26 70.95
CA GLN A 63 -7.60 45.87 70.63
C GLN A 63 -8.02 45.70 69.17
N HIS A 64 -8.87 46.59 68.64
CA HIS A 64 -9.24 46.55 67.22
C HIS A 64 -8.02 46.77 66.32
N ASN A 65 -7.14 47.71 66.64
CA ASN A 65 -5.90 47.93 65.89
C ASN A 65 -4.98 46.71 65.93
N ASP A 66 -4.85 46.04 67.07
CA ASP A 66 -4.08 44.80 67.19
C ASP A 66 -4.67 43.68 66.32
N THR A 67 -6.00 43.53 66.29
CA THR A 67 -6.65 42.56 65.38
C THR A 67 -6.42 42.90 63.91
N LEU A 68 -6.44 44.19 63.55
CA LEU A 68 -6.16 44.65 62.19
C LEU A 68 -4.69 44.40 61.81
N VAL A 69 -3.76 44.65 62.72
CA VAL A 69 -2.33 44.37 62.52
C VAL A 69 -2.11 42.87 62.38
N ALA A 70 -2.73 42.03 63.22
CA ALA A 70 -2.65 40.58 63.10
C ALA A 70 -3.22 40.08 61.76
N ARG A 71 -4.36 40.62 61.32
CA ARG A 71 -4.94 40.30 60.01
C ARG A 71 -4.02 40.73 58.85
N ARG A 72 -3.45 41.93 58.92
CA ARG A 72 -2.48 42.43 57.92
C ARG A 72 -1.23 41.57 57.85
N ARG A 73 -0.72 41.10 59.01
CA ARG A 73 0.43 40.17 59.07
C ARG A 73 0.10 38.84 58.40
N ARG A 74 -1.04 38.21 58.74
CA ARG A 74 -1.48 36.96 58.10
C ARG A 74 -1.66 37.13 56.58
N LEU A 75 -2.24 38.25 56.16
CA LEU A 75 -2.38 38.54 54.73
C LEU A 75 -1.01 38.70 54.05
N ALA A 76 -0.07 39.41 54.69
CA ALA A 76 1.28 39.54 54.18
C ALA A 76 1.99 38.18 54.08
N GLU A 77 1.84 37.31 55.08
CA GLU A 77 2.38 35.94 55.06
C GLU A 77 1.80 35.10 53.92
N LEU A 78 0.49 35.16 53.69
CA LEU A 78 -0.14 34.47 52.56
C LEU A 78 0.36 35.01 51.22
N LEU A 79 0.46 36.34 51.07
CA LEU A 79 0.99 36.94 49.85
C LEU A 79 2.47 36.59 49.64
N THR A 80 3.27 36.49 50.69
CA THR A 80 4.67 36.04 50.57
C THR A 80 4.74 34.58 50.15
N GLN A 81 3.90 33.71 50.71
CA GLN A 81 3.82 32.30 50.33
C GLN A 81 3.37 32.13 48.86
N GLU A 82 2.35 32.87 48.44
CA GLU A 82 1.89 32.87 47.04
C GLU A 82 3.00 33.36 46.10
N ASN A 83 3.70 34.43 46.47
CA ASN A 83 4.82 34.94 45.69
C ASN A 83 5.98 33.95 45.62
N GLU A 84 6.35 33.30 46.73
CA GLU A 84 7.38 32.27 46.76
C GLU A 84 7.00 31.07 45.89
N LEU A 85 5.76 30.61 45.98
CA LEU A 85 5.23 29.55 45.12
C LEU A 85 5.28 29.97 43.65
N HIS A 86 4.82 31.17 43.32
CA HIS A 86 4.84 31.69 41.97
C HIS A 86 6.28 31.80 41.43
N MET A 87 7.21 32.32 42.22
CA MET A 87 8.62 32.38 41.87
C MET A 87 9.20 30.97 41.67
N SER A 88 8.89 30.03 42.55
CA SER A 88 9.35 28.64 42.41
C SER A 88 8.84 28.00 41.11
N MET A 89 7.56 28.18 40.79
CA MET A 89 6.96 27.71 39.54
C MET A 89 7.62 28.38 38.33
N MET A 90 7.80 29.69 38.35
CA MET A 90 8.44 30.43 37.25
C MET A 90 9.91 30.05 37.07
N THR A 91 10.63 29.73 38.14
CA THR A 91 12.01 29.21 38.05
C THR A 91 12.07 27.76 37.57
N GLY A 92 11.03 26.95 37.82
CA GLY A 92 10.93 25.57 37.38
C GLY A 92 10.30 25.36 35.99
N LEU A 93 9.63 26.38 35.44
CA LEU A 93 8.99 26.35 34.13
C LEU A 93 9.96 26.28 32.94
N PRO A 94 11.06 27.05 32.90
CA PRO A 94 12.03 26.92 31.83
C PRO A 94 12.82 25.63 32.03
N GLU A 95 12.66 24.68 31.11
CA GLU A 95 13.60 23.56 30.99
C GLU A 95 15.01 24.13 30.93
N THR A 96 15.86 23.77 31.90
CA THR A 96 17.26 24.16 31.85
C THR A 96 17.92 23.58 30.61
N ASP A 97 18.89 24.28 30.04
CA ASP A 97 19.61 23.82 28.84
C ASP A 97 20.22 22.43 29.03
N THR A 98 20.62 22.09 30.26
CA THR A 98 21.10 20.75 30.64
C THR A 98 20.01 19.69 30.54
N GLN A 99 18.83 19.93 31.14
CA GLN A 99 17.67 19.03 31.02
C GLN A 99 17.22 18.85 29.57
N ARG A 100 17.23 19.93 28.78
CA ARG A 100 16.92 19.87 27.35
C ARG A 100 17.92 19.00 26.60
N ARG A 101 19.23 19.16 26.86
CA ARG A 101 20.29 18.34 26.28
C ARG A 101 20.13 16.87 26.68
N GLU A 102 19.87 16.58 27.96
CA GLU A 102 19.63 15.22 28.43
C GLU A 102 18.42 14.57 27.75
N ARG A 103 17.30 15.30 27.61
CA ARG A 103 16.13 14.80 26.88
C ARG A 103 16.47 14.49 25.42
N LEU A 104 17.23 15.36 24.75
CA LEU A 104 17.67 15.14 23.37
C LEU A 104 18.62 13.93 23.26
N ILE A 105 19.52 13.75 24.22
CA ILE A 105 20.43 12.60 24.29
C ILE A 105 19.63 11.31 24.50
N ARG A 106 18.69 11.28 25.45
CA ARG A 106 17.80 10.13 25.69
C ARG A 106 17.00 9.78 24.45
N LYS A 107 16.37 10.78 23.82
CA LYS A 107 15.64 10.60 22.55
C LYS A 107 16.55 10.09 21.44
N ALA A 108 17.78 10.57 21.34
CA ALA A 108 18.76 10.10 20.37
C ALA A 108 19.19 8.64 20.64
N GLN A 109 19.38 8.26 21.91
CA GLN A 109 19.67 6.89 22.32
C GLN A 109 18.51 5.95 22.02
N GLU A 110 17.27 6.35 22.33
CA GLU A 110 16.06 5.60 21.97
C GLU A 110 15.94 5.41 20.46
N LEU A 111 16.20 6.46 19.67
CA LEU A 111 16.19 6.37 18.22
C LEU A 111 17.30 5.45 17.69
N ARG A 112 18.48 5.43 18.32
CA ARG A 112 19.55 4.48 18.00
C ARG A 112 19.14 3.05 18.32
N ALA A 113 18.59 2.82 19.51
CA ALA A 113 18.08 1.51 19.92
C ALA A 113 17.01 0.99 18.95
N LYS A 114 16.02 1.81 18.62
CA LYS A 114 14.98 1.48 17.62
C LYS A 114 15.57 1.15 16.24
N ARG A 115 16.58 1.90 15.80
CA ARG A 115 17.28 1.62 14.53
C ARG A 115 18.08 0.33 14.58
N GLU A 116 18.73 0.03 15.70
CA GLU A 116 19.46 -1.23 15.90
C GLU A 116 18.52 -2.43 15.96
N GLU A 117 17.39 -2.31 16.65
CA GLU A 117 16.32 -3.32 16.65
C GLU A 117 15.79 -3.55 15.24
N ALA A 118 15.46 -2.50 14.49
CA ALA A 118 15.01 -2.61 13.10
C ALA A 118 16.07 -3.30 12.21
N LYS A 119 17.35 -2.94 12.38
CA LYS A 119 18.47 -3.61 11.68
C LYS A 119 18.59 -5.09 12.07
N ARG A 120 18.44 -5.44 13.35
CA ARG A 120 18.47 -6.83 13.83
C ARG A 120 17.33 -7.65 13.22
N VAL A 121 16.12 -7.09 13.17
CA VAL A 121 14.96 -7.73 12.54
C VAL A 121 15.19 -7.92 11.04
N ASP A 122 15.65 -6.90 10.31
CA ASP A 122 15.95 -7.01 8.88
C ASP A 122 17.06 -8.04 8.61
N ASN A 123 18.15 -8.01 9.37
CA ASN A 123 19.22 -9.00 9.26
C ASN A 123 18.72 -10.41 9.56
N GLY A 124 17.89 -10.59 10.60
CA GLY A 124 17.23 -11.86 10.91
C GLY A 124 16.42 -12.37 9.72
N ALA A 125 15.54 -11.53 9.16
CA ALA A 125 14.74 -11.88 8.00
C ALA A 125 15.59 -12.21 6.75
N ARG A 126 16.71 -11.51 6.53
CA ARG A 126 17.66 -11.82 5.45
C ARG A 126 18.34 -13.16 5.68
N HIS A 127 18.77 -13.44 6.91
CA HIS A 127 19.35 -14.74 7.27
C HIS A 127 18.34 -15.87 7.09
N ASP A 128 17.07 -15.67 7.46
CA ASP A 128 16.00 -16.65 7.23
C ASP A 128 15.76 -16.92 5.75
N ARG A 129 15.71 -15.87 4.91
CA ARG A 129 15.59 -16.01 3.45
C ARG A 129 16.77 -16.77 2.87
N LEU A 130 18.00 -16.41 3.26
CA LEU A 130 19.21 -17.08 2.80
C LEU A 130 19.25 -18.54 3.26
N PHE A 131 18.79 -18.82 4.48
CA PHE A 131 18.71 -20.17 5.04
C PHE A 131 17.76 -21.05 4.20
N ARG A 132 16.52 -20.59 3.96
CA ARG A 132 15.55 -21.28 3.10
C ARG A 132 16.05 -21.48 1.68
N ALA A 133 16.73 -20.47 1.12
CA ALA A 133 17.28 -20.54 -0.24
C ALA A 133 18.46 -21.52 -0.38
N LYS A 134 19.30 -21.66 0.64
CA LYS A 134 20.47 -22.56 0.63
C LYS A 134 20.10 -24.04 0.83
N ILE A 135 18.97 -24.33 1.45
CA ILE A 135 18.58 -25.69 1.80
C ILE A 135 17.62 -26.24 0.76
N ASP A 136 18.10 -27.22 0.01
CA ASP A 136 17.36 -27.79 -1.13
C ASP A 136 16.04 -28.46 -0.74
N CYS A 137 15.99 -29.16 0.40
CA CYS A 137 14.76 -29.82 0.84
C CYS A 137 13.66 -28.80 1.18
N LEU A 138 13.99 -27.69 1.85
CA LEU A 138 13.03 -26.60 2.12
C LEU A 138 12.57 -25.96 0.83
N ARG A 139 13.49 -25.65 -0.10
CA ARG A 139 13.16 -25.07 -1.41
C ARG A 139 12.21 -25.96 -2.23
N GLN A 140 12.45 -27.27 -2.25
CA GLN A 140 11.59 -28.23 -2.93
C GLN A 140 10.20 -28.32 -2.28
N ALA A 141 10.15 -28.34 -0.94
CA ALA A 141 8.91 -28.35 -0.18
C ALA A 141 8.08 -27.07 -0.41
N GLU A 142 8.70 -25.90 -0.37
CA GLU A 142 8.06 -24.61 -0.70
C GLU A 142 7.51 -24.58 -2.13
N SER A 143 8.28 -25.05 -3.11
CA SER A 143 7.85 -25.09 -4.51
C SER A 143 6.60 -25.97 -4.67
N ARG A 144 6.57 -27.14 -4.04
CA ARG A 144 5.41 -28.04 -4.07
C ARG A 144 4.21 -27.49 -3.31
N LEU A 145 4.42 -26.86 -2.16
CA LEU A 145 3.36 -26.17 -1.43
C LEU A 145 2.70 -25.11 -2.32
N LYS A 146 3.48 -24.31 -3.04
CA LYS A 146 2.94 -23.31 -3.99
C LYS A 146 2.12 -23.96 -5.10
N VAL A 147 2.58 -25.08 -5.65
CA VAL A 147 1.80 -25.83 -6.66
C VAL A 147 0.46 -26.31 -6.08
N MET A 148 0.45 -26.81 -4.85
CA MET A 148 -0.79 -27.21 -4.15
C MET A 148 -1.74 -26.03 -3.93
N GLN A 149 -1.23 -24.89 -3.47
CA GLN A 149 -2.03 -23.67 -3.27
C GLN A 149 -2.62 -23.15 -4.59
N VAL A 150 -1.85 -23.17 -5.67
CA VAL A 150 -2.35 -22.79 -7.00
C VAL A 150 -3.42 -23.78 -7.48
N ALA A 151 -3.25 -25.08 -7.23
CA ALA A 151 -4.25 -26.07 -7.59
C ALA A 151 -5.55 -25.89 -6.79
N ASP A 152 -5.46 -25.64 -5.49
CA ASP A 152 -6.62 -25.35 -4.63
C ASP A 152 -7.37 -24.08 -5.08
N ALA A 153 -6.64 -22.99 -5.32
CA ALA A 153 -7.22 -21.75 -5.84
C ALA A 153 -7.91 -21.94 -7.19
N ARG A 154 -7.42 -22.84 -8.06
CA ARG A 154 -8.09 -23.20 -9.31
C ARG A 154 -9.40 -23.94 -9.06
N TYR A 155 -9.47 -24.83 -8.07
CA TYR A 155 -10.73 -25.48 -7.72
C TYR A 155 -11.77 -24.47 -7.24
N ASP A 156 -11.37 -23.49 -6.43
CA ASP A 156 -12.28 -22.45 -5.96
C ASP A 156 -12.76 -21.55 -7.12
N GLN A 157 -11.88 -21.24 -8.08
CA GLN A 157 -12.27 -20.54 -9.31
C GLN A 157 -13.28 -21.33 -10.14
N MET A 158 -13.08 -22.65 -10.28
CA MET A 158 -14.01 -23.52 -10.99
C MET A 158 -15.37 -23.58 -10.29
N ALA A 159 -15.40 -23.72 -8.95
CA ALA A 159 -16.63 -23.70 -8.17
C ALA A 159 -17.38 -22.36 -8.33
N ALA A 160 -16.66 -21.24 -8.22
CA ALA A 160 -17.25 -19.91 -8.42
C ALA A 160 -17.75 -19.68 -9.85
N ALA A 161 -17.10 -20.29 -10.86
CA ALA A 161 -17.56 -20.23 -12.24
C ALA A 161 -18.82 -21.09 -12.46
N GLU A 162 -18.92 -22.25 -11.83
CA GLU A 162 -20.14 -23.07 -11.84
C GLU A 162 -21.32 -22.36 -11.18
N GLU A 163 -21.09 -21.71 -10.03
CA GLU A 163 -22.12 -20.91 -9.35
C GLU A 163 -22.60 -19.75 -10.23
N ARG A 164 -21.68 -19.02 -10.87
CA ARG A 164 -22.05 -17.95 -11.82
C ARG A 164 -22.88 -18.48 -12.98
N ARG A 165 -22.50 -19.61 -13.57
CA ARG A 165 -23.29 -20.24 -14.64
C ARG A 165 -24.69 -20.62 -14.19
N ARG A 166 -24.86 -21.09 -12.95
CA ARG A 166 -26.19 -21.40 -12.38
C ARG A 166 -27.02 -20.13 -12.21
N GLN A 167 -26.40 -19.02 -11.76
CA GLN A 167 -27.07 -17.74 -11.63
C GLN A 167 -27.46 -17.17 -13.00
N GLU A 168 -26.55 -17.16 -13.98
CA GLU A 168 -26.82 -16.73 -15.36
C GLU A 168 -27.94 -17.56 -16.00
N ALA A 169 -27.97 -18.88 -15.78
CA ALA A 169 -29.05 -19.74 -16.26
C ALA A 169 -30.40 -19.39 -15.62
N ALA A 170 -30.44 -19.17 -14.30
CA ALA A 170 -31.65 -18.77 -13.60
C ALA A 170 -32.15 -17.37 -14.05
N GLU A 171 -31.24 -16.43 -14.28
CA GLU A 171 -31.57 -15.11 -14.84
C GLU A 171 -32.11 -15.23 -16.27
N ALA A 172 -31.48 -16.05 -17.12
CA ALA A 172 -31.93 -16.28 -18.48
C ALA A 172 -33.34 -16.91 -18.52
N GLU A 173 -33.64 -17.86 -17.64
CA GLU A 173 -34.98 -18.44 -17.48
C GLU A 173 -36.00 -17.38 -17.07
N PHE A 174 -35.65 -16.50 -16.13
CA PHE A 174 -36.50 -15.39 -15.70
C PHE A 174 -36.81 -14.42 -16.84
N TYR A 175 -35.80 -13.99 -17.61
CA TYR A 175 -36.01 -13.10 -18.75
C TYR A 175 -36.77 -13.78 -19.90
N ALA A 176 -36.58 -15.09 -20.09
CA ALA A 176 -37.36 -15.86 -21.07
C ALA A 176 -38.85 -15.89 -20.70
N GLN A 177 -39.19 -16.07 -19.43
CA GLN A 177 -40.57 -16.00 -18.94
C GLN A 177 -41.16 -14.60 -19.17
N GLN A 178 -40.43 -13.54 -18.80
CA GLN A 178 -40.87 -12.16 -19.01
C GLN A 178 -41.11 -11.84 -20.50
N SER A 179 -40.25 -12.34 -21.40
CA SER A 179 -40.41 -12.19 -22.85
C SER A 179 -41.65 -12.92 -23.36
N ALA A 180 -41.88 -14.15 -22.90
CA ALA A 180 -43.08 -14.92 -23.27
C ALA A 180 -44.37 -14.24 -22.80
N GLU A 181 -44.39 -13.68 -21.59
CA GLU A 181 -45.51 -12.88 -21.08
C GLU A 181 -45.73 -11.62 -21.91
N ALA A 182 -44.68 -10.88 -22.26
CA ALA A 182 -44.77 -9.70 -23.12
C ALA A 182 -45.34 -10.04 -24.50
N GLN A 183 -44.91 -11.16 -25.10
CA GLN A 183 -45.46 -11.67 -26.35
C GLN A 183 -46.95 -12.04 -26.21
N ARG A 184 -47.34 -12.72 -25.13
CA ARG A 184 -48.76 -13.03 -24.86
C ARG A 184 -49.60 -11.75 -24.81
N VAL A 185 -49.16 -10.76 -24.03
CA VAL A 185 -49.86 -9.47 -23.94
C VAL A 185 -49.92 -8.75 -25.29
N ALA A 186 -48.87 -8.82 -26.11
CA ALA A 186 -48.88 -8.25 -27.45
C ALA A 186 -49.90 -8.96 -28.36
N THR A 187 -49.92 -10.30 -28.36
CA THR A 187 -50.90 -11.07 -29.14
C THR A 187 -52.34 -10.81 -28.69
N GLU A 188 -52.60 -10.65 -27.39
CA GLU A 188 -53.92 -10.28 -26.87
C GLU A 188 -54.36 -8.88 -27.35
N ARG A 189 -53.43 -7.92 -27.40
CA ARG A 189 -53.72 -6.58 -27.93
C ARG A 189 -54.06 -6.64 -29.42
N GLU A 190 -53.28 -7.37 -30.21
CA GLU A 190 -53.54 -7.55 -31.63
C GLU A 190 -54.90 -8.22 -31.89
N GLN A 191 -55.25 -9.24 -31.11
CA GLN A 191 -56.57 -9.88 -31.18
C GLN A 191 -57.70 -8.90 -30.88
N ARG A 192 -57.60 -8.11 -29.80
CA ARG A 192 -58.59 -7.08 -29.47
C ARG A 192 -58.72 -6.02 -30.57
N ASP A 193 -57.60 -5.60 -31.16
CA ASP A 193 -57.61 -4.64 -32.27
C ASP A 193 -58.27 -5.22 -33.53
N LEU A 194 -58.04 -6.50 -33.82
CA LEU A 194 -58.70 -7.22 -34.92
C LEU A 194 -60.20 -7.37 -34.66
N GLU A 195 -60.61 -7.74 -33.45
CA GLU A 195 -62.02 -7.81 -33.04
C GLU A 195 -62.70 -6.44 -33.16
N ALA A 196 -62.04 -5.37 -32.70
CA ALA A 196 -62.56 -4.02 -32.82
C ALA A 196 -62.71 -3.59 -34.29
N LYS A 197 -61.73 -3.93 -35.15
CA LYS A 197 -61.83 -3.72 -36.60
C LYS A 197 -62.99 -4.50 -37.21
N TYR A 198 -63.15 -5.77 -36.85
CA TYR A 198 -64.26 -6.62 -37.29
C TYR A 198 -65.62 -6.07 -36.87
N GLN A 199 -65.76 -5.62 -35.63
CA GLN A 199 -67.00 -4.99 -35.14
C GLN A 199 -67.30 -3.69 -35.90
N ARG A 200 -66.29 -2.88 -36.21
CA ARG A 200 -66.47 -1.67 -37.03
C ARG A 200 -66.92 -1.99 -38.45
N THR A 201 -66.32 -3.00 -39.10
CA THR A 201 -66.77 -3.42 -40.44
C THR A 201 -68.17 -4.01 -40.42
N GLN A 202 -68.53 -4.80 -39.40
CA GLN A 202 -69.90 -5.30 -39.25
C GLN A 202 -70.93 -4.17 -39.10
N ARG A 203 -70.63 -3.16 -38.27
CA ARG A 203 -71.48 -1.96 -38.15
C ARG A 203 -71.62 -1.23 -39.49
N MET A 204 -70.51 -1.00 -40.18
CA MET A 204 -70.52 -0.36 -41.51
C MET A 204 -71.33 -1.16 -42.54
N ILE A 205 -71.24 -2.49 -42.55
CA ILE A 205 -72.04 -3.37 -43.42
C ILE A 205 -73.52 -3.23 -43.07
N GLY A 206 -73.87 -3.22 -41.78
CA GLY A 206 -75.24 -2.99 -41.31
C GLY A 206 -75.80 -1.63 -41.76
N ASP A 207 -75.02 -0.56 -41.62
CA ASP A 207 -75.39 0.79 -42.06
C ASP A 207 -75.58 0.86 -43.58
N LEU A 208 -74.67 0.25 -44.36
CA LEU A 208 -74.79 0.16 -45.82
C LEU A 208 -76.03 -0.65 -46.24
N ALA A 209 -76.33 -1.75 -45.56
CA ALA A 209 -77.53 -2.54 -45.82
C ALA A 209 -78.81 -1.71 -45.57
N ALA A 210 -78.83 -0.93 -44.48
CA ALA A 210 -79.94 -0.02 -44.19
C ALA A 210 -80.08 1.08 -45.26
N GLN A 211 -78.97 1.65 -45.74
CA GLN A 211 -78.99 2.62 -46.85
C GLN A 211 -79.51 2.02 -48.15
N VAL A 212 -79.08 0.80 -48.50
CA VAL A 212 -79.56 0.09 -49.69
C VAL A 212 -81.06 -0.21 -49.58
N ALA A 213 -81.53 -0.66 -48.42
CA ALA A 213 -82.95 -0.88 -48.17
C ALA A 213 -83.75 0.43 -48.30
N GLY A 214 -83.27 1.53 -47.71
CA GLY A 214 -83.87 2.86 -47.87
C GLY A 214 -83.93 3.34 -49.32
N ASN A 215 -82.86 3.12 -50.09
CA ASN A 215 -82.83 3.47 -51.52
C ASN A 215 -83.75 2.59 -52.37
N ARG A 216 -83.91 1.30 -52.04
CA ARG A 216 -84.90 0.42 -52.70
C ARG A 216 -86.30 0.93 -52.46
N HIS A 217 -86.63 1.29 -51.22
CA HIS A 217 -87.94 1.83 -50.88
C HIS A 217 -88.24 3.15 -51.62
N ARG A 218 -87.26 4.07 -51.71
CA ARG A 218 -87.39 5.29 -52.51
C ARG A 218 -87.67 5.00 -53.99
N LYS A 219 -86.94 4.04 -54.59
CA LYS A 219 -87.17 3.62 -55.98
C LYS A 219 -88.52 2.95 -56.20
N GLU A 220 -89.05 2.24 -55.21
CA GLU A 220 -90.40 1.65 -55.29
C GLU A 220 -91.46 2.75 -55.28
N LEU A 221 -91.33 3.75 -54.41
CA LEU A 221 -92.20 4.93 -54.39
C LEU A 221 -92.16 5.70 -55.72
N GLU A 222 -90.95 5.97 -56.26
CA GLU A 222 -90.78 6.63 -57.57
C GLU A 222 -91.44 5.84 -58.71
N LYS A 223 -91.39 4.49 -58.67
CA LYS A 223 -92.07 3.65 -59.67
C LYS A 223 -93.59 3.69 -59.56
N GLU A 224 -94.12 3.78 -58.34
CA GLU A 224 -95.56 3.91 -58.12
C GLU A 224 -96.07 5.27 -58.60
N GLU A 225 -95.31 6.35 -58.34
CA GLU A 225 -95.59 7.69 -58.87
C GLU A 225 -95.53 7.70 -60.41
N ALA A 226 -94.47 7.15 -61.00
CA ALA A 226 -94.34 7.06 -62.45
C ALA A 226 -95.48 6.26 -63.11
N ARG A 227 -96.01 5.22 -62.44
CA ARG A 227 -97.18 4.47 -62.93
C ARG A 227 -98.43 5.35 -62.98
N ARG A 228 -98.68 6.13 -61.93
CA ARG A 228 -99.81 7.08 -61.89
C ARG A 228 -99.70 8.11 -63.00
N ASP A 229 -98.51 8.68 -63.21
CA ASP A 229 -98.26 9.63 -64.28
C ASP A 229 -98.48 9.02 -65.68
N THR A 230 -98.10 7.75 -65.88
CA THR A 230 -98.38 7.07 -67.16
C THR A 230 -99.86 6.80 -67.40
N GLU A 231 -100.62 6.45 -66.36
CA GLU A 231 -102.07 6.24 -66.46
C GLU A 231 -102.80 7.53 -66.83
N ASP A 232 -102.38 8.65 -66.23
CA ASP A 232 -102.91 9.98 -66.56
C ASP A 232 -102.54 10.41 -67.98
N PHE A 233 -101.32 10.09 -68.45
CA PHE A 233 -100.91 10.32 -69.84
C PHE A 233 -101.76 9.52 -70.84
N TYR A 234 -102.04 8.24 -70.57
CA TYR A 234 -102.88 7.42 -71.46
C TYR A 234 -104.32 7.92 -71.56
N ARG A 235 -104.88 8.48 -70.48
CA ARG A 235 -106.18 9.16 -70.52
C ARG A 235 -106.18 10.34 -71.49
N LEU A 236 -105.19 11.23 -71.38
CA LEU A 236 -105.06 12.40 -72.25
C LEU A 236 -104.84 12.00 -73.73
N LEU A 237 -104.05 10.96 -73.98
CA LEU A 237 -103.80 10.46 -75.34
C LEU A 237 -105.07 9.91 -76.01
N HIS A 238 -105.94 9.23 -75.27
CA HIS A 238 -107.21 8.74 -75.81
C HIS A 238 -108.17 9.87 -76.19
N GLU A 239 -108.17 10.97 -75.42
CA GLU A 239 -108.93 12.17 -75.74
C GLU A 239 -108.40 12.86 -77.01
N GLU A 240 -107.07 12.92 -77.19
CA GLU A 240 -106.46 13.46 -78.41
C GLU A 240 -106.71 12.60 -79.65
N GLN A 241 -106.61 11.26 -79.54
CA GLN A 241 -106.86 10.34 -80.65
C GLN A 241 -108.30 10.44 -81.19
N ALA A 242 -109.28 10.66 -80.32
CA ALA A 242 -110.67 10.90 -80.73
C ALA A 242 -110.82 12.20 -81.56
N GLN A 243 -110.01 13.23 -81.27
CA GLN A 243 -109.98 14.47 -82.03
C GLN A 243 -109.23 14.32 -83.37
N GLU A 244 -108.14 13.56 -83.42
CA GLU A 244 -107.39 13.30 -84.64
C GLU A 244 -108.15 12.43 -85.66
N ALA A 245 -108.95 11.46 -85.21
CA ALA A 245 -109.77 10.64 -86.10
C ALA A 245 -110.75 11.50 -86.94
N ARG A 246 -111.30 12.57 -86.33
CA ARG A 246 -112.15 13.56 -87.04
C ARG A 246 -111.37 14.34 -88.10
N LYS A 247 -110.09 14.68 -87.83
CA LYS A 247 -109.20 15.37 -88.78
C LYS A 247 -108.72 14.45 -89.91
N ARG A 248 -108.53 13.16 -89.67
CA ARG A 248 -108.07 12.19 -90.69
C ARG A 248 -109.08 11.95 -91.80
N LEU A 249 -110.38 11.90 -91.49
CA LEU A 249 -111.43 11.82 -92.50
C LEU A 249 -111.36 13.01 -93.48
N GLN A 250 -111.10 14.21 -92.98
CA GLN A 250 -110.96 15.42 -93.82
C GLN A 250 -109.67 15.45 -94.67
N ARG A 251 -108.62 14.73 -94.28
CA ARG A 251 -107.35 14.65 -95.03
C ARG A 251 -107.40 13.61 -96.16
N LEU A 252 -108.15 12.53 -96.00
CA LEU A 252 -108.26 11.48 -97.02
C LEU A 252 -108.95 11.98 -98.30
N GLU A 253 -109.89 12.91 -98.19
CA GLU A 253 -110.50 13.57 -99.35
C GLU A 253 -109.50 14.44 -100.13
N LYS A 254 -108.53 15.07 -99.44
CA LYS A 254 -107.50 15.93 -100.05
C LYS A 254 -106.33 15.14 -100.66
N ASN A 255 -105.89 14.06 -100.02
CA ASN A 255 -104.74 13.28 -100.50
C ASN A 255 -105.03 12.46 -101.76
N ARG A 256 -106.30 12.16 -102.05
CA ARG A 256 -106.69 11.51 -103.32
C ARG A 256 -106.39 12.39 -104.54
N GLN A 257 -106.27 13.71 -104.35
CA GLN A 257 -105.95 14.67 -105.41
C GLN A 257 -104.43 14.81 -105.62
N LEU A 258 -103.62 14.73 -104.56
CA LEU A 258 -102.16 14.95 -104.60
C LEU A 258 -101.34 13.74 -105.07
N ALA A 259 -101.83 12.51 -104.85
CA ALA A 259 -101.10 11.29 -105.20
C ALA A 259 -100.93 11.05 -106.71
N GLN A 260 -101.70 11.74 -107.55
CA GLN A 260 -101.55 11.68 -109.00
C GLN A 260 -100.33 12.47 -109.50
N GLU A 261 -99.81 13.43 -108.72
CA GLU A 261 -98.73 14.34 -109.15
C GLU A 261 -97.31 13.83 -108.79
N MET A 262 -97.18 12.91 -107.82
CA MET A 262 -95.87 12.57 -107.22
C MET A 262 -95.17 11.34 -107.83
N MET A 263 -95.82 10.57 -108.69
CA MET A 263 -95.21 9.38 -109.31
C MET A 263 -94.15 9.73 -110.38
N GLU A 264 -94.10 10.95 -110.88
CA GLU A 264 -93.25 11.32 -112.03
C GLU A 264 -91.80 11.71 -111.64
N VAL A 265 -91.51 12.03 -110.37
CA VAL A 265 -90.23 12.67 -109.96
C VAL A 265 -89.17 11.69 -109.39
N ASN A 266 -89.56 10.49 -108.94
CA ASN A 266 -88.67 9.65 -108.10
C ASN A 266 -87.66 8.77 -108.86
N GLU A 267 -87.70 8.70 -110.19
CA GLU A 267 -86.86 7.76 -110.95
C GLU A 267 -85.41 8.23 -111.23
N GLU A 268 -85.08 9.51 -111.01
CA GLU A 268 -83.80 10.08 -111.47
C GLU A 268 -82.61 9.96 -110.48
N LEU A 269 -82.84 9.78 -109.17
CA LEU A 269 -81.81 10.06 -108.15
C LEU A 269 -80.83 8.92 -107.81
N LYS A 270 -81.04 7.69 -108.28
CA LYS A 270 -80.38 6.48 -107.74
C LYS A 270 -78.94 6.19 -108.21
N ARG A 271 -78.37 6.91 -109.17
CA ARG A 271 -77.15 6.47 -109.90
C ARG A 271 -75.78 6.96 -109.36
N ALA A 272 -75.69 7.84 -108.35
CA ALA A 272 -74.44 8.58 -108.07
C ALA A 272 -73.48 8.06 -106.94
N ARG A 273 -73.83 7.07 -106.12
CA ARG A 273 -73.18 6.84 -104.79
C ARG A 273 -72.03 5.79 -104.67
N GLN A 274 -71.51 5.17 -105.73
CA GLN A 274 -70.73 3.90 -105.62
C GLN A 274 -69.18 3.95 -105.71
N GLN A 275 -68.46 5.08 -105.73
CA GLN A 275 -67.02 5.12 -106.13
C GLN A 275 -65.92 5.35 -105.04
N ASP A 276 -66.21 5.67 -103.77
CA ASP A 276 -65.20 6.26 -102.86
C ASP A 276 -64.34 5.32 -101.95
N TYR A 277 -64.52 3.99 -101.94
CA TYR A 277 -64.12 3.14 -100.78
C TYR A 277 -62.70 2.49 -100.76
N GLU A 278 -61.82 2.62 -101.75
CA GLU A 278 -60.67 1.67 -101.94
C GLU A 278 -59.23 2.07 -101.46
N ARG A 279 -58.95 3.27 -100.91
CA ARG A 279 -57.54 3.78 -100.79
C ARG A 279 -56.71 3.52 -99.50
N LEU A 280 -57.25 2.97 -98.40
CA LEU A 280 -56.70 3.20 -97.04
C LEU A 280 -55.76 2.13 -96.38
N LYS A 281 -55.22 1.11 -97.06
CA LYS A 281 -54.70 -0.14 -96.41
C LYS A 281 -53.17 -0.43 -96.35
N LYS A 282 -52.22 0.48 -96.64
CA LYS A 282 -50.79 0.10 -96.92
C LYS A 282 -49.66 0.49 -95.92
N GLU A 283 -49.87 1.17 -94.79
CA GLU A 283 -48.77 1.91 -94.09
C GLU A 283 -48.15 1.29 -92.79
N GLU A 284 -48.61 0.16 -92.22
CA GLU A 284 -48.31 -0.20 -90.81
C GLU A 284 -47.16 -1.24 -90.52
N ARG A 285 -46.27 -1.63 -91.44
CA ARG A 285 -45.38 -2.82 -91.25
C ARG A 285 -43.91 -2.64 -90.81
N ASP A 286 -43.30 -1.46 -90.76
CA ASP A 286 -41.82 -1.33 -90.71
C ASP A 286 -41.15 -1.00 -89.34
N ALA A 287 -41.87 -0.94 -88.21
CA ALA A 287 -41.35 -0.33 -86.97
C ALA A 287 -40.66 -1.26 -85.93
N LEU A 288 -40.48 -2.56 -86.16
CA LEU A 288 -40.21 -3.54 -85.08
C LEU A 288 -38.77 -4.10 -84.92
N ASP A 289 -37.81 -3.84 -85.81
CA ASP A 289 -36.50 -4.56 -85.84
C ASP A 289 -35.29 -3.90 -85.13
N ALA A 290 -35.43 -2.74 -84.44
CA ALA A 290 -34.27 -1.92 -84.02
C ALA A 290 -33.69 -2.14 -82.59
N MET A 291 -34.27 -2.96 -81.70
CA MET A 291 -33.91 -2.94 -80.25
C MET A 291 -32.97 -4.05 -79.73
N LEU A 292 -32.40 -4.94 -80.55
CA LEU A 292 -31.67 -6.14 -80.07
C LEU A 292 -30.13 -6.04 -79.93
N ALA A 293 -29.49 -4.86 -80.07
CA ALA A 293 -28.03 -4.75 -80.26
C ALA A 293 -27.16 -4.23 -79.08
N THR A 294 -27.70 -3.92 -77.89
CA THR A 294 -26.97 -3.13 -76.86
C THR A 294 -26.39 -3.88 -75.64
N LEU A 295 -26.40 -5.22 -75.59
CA LEU A 295 -26.15 -5.98 -74.34
C LEU A 295 -24.83 -6.78 -74.22
N THR A 296 -23.81 -6.58 -75.07
CA THR A 296 -22.59 -7.41 -75.09
C THR A 296 -21.26 -6.74 -74.65
N ALA A 297 -21.26 -5.52 -74.11
CA ALA A 297 -20.04 -4.72 -73.94
C ALA A 297 -19.41 -4.64 -72.51
N GLU A 298 -19.99 -5.21 -71.45
CA GLU A 298 -19.59 -4.87 -70.06
C GLU A 298 -18.80 -5.95 -69.24
N GLN A 299 -18.19 -6.98 -69.85
CA GLN A 299 -17.60 -8.12 -69.09
C GLN A 299 -16.07 -8.33 -69.10
N GLN A 300 -15.22 -7.39 -69.56
CA GLN A 300 -13.76 -7.67 -69.72
C GLN A 300 -12.73 -6.89 -68.84
N GLU A 301 -13.10 -6.02 -67.89
CA GLU A 301 -12.10 -5.11 -67.27
C GLU A 301 -11.51 -5.43 -65.87
N GLN A 302 -11.81 -6.54 -65.18
CA GLN A 302 -11.49 -6.61 -63.72
C GLN A 302 -10.57 -7.74 -63.20
N ARG A 303 -9.71 -8.42 -63.98
CA ARG A 303 -8.90 -9.53 -63.42
C ARG A 303 -7.38 -9.59 -63.69
N ALA A 304 -6.71 -8.57 -64.25
CA ALA A 304 -5.31 -8.71 -64.67
C ALA A 304 -4.20 -8.02 -63.82
N GLU A 305 -4.50 -7.19 -62.80
CA GLU A 305 -3.47 -6.26 -62.26
C GLU A 305 -2.79 -6.62 -60.92
N LYS A 306 -3.06 -7.76 -60.27
CA LYS A 306 -2.60 -8.02 -58.87
C LYS A 306 -1.39 -8.96 -58.67
N GLN A 307 -0.55 -9.21 -59.69
CA GLN A 307 0.57 -10.18 -59.57
C GLN A 307 1.99 -9.65 -59.85
N ARG A 308 2.28 -8.34 -59.73
CA ARG A 308 3.59 -7.78 -60.18
C ARG A 308 4.50 -7.06 -59.17
N CYS A 309 4.31 -7.11 -57.85
CA CYS A 309 5.05 -6.18 -56.95
C CYS A 309 5.77 -6.71 -55.68
N MET A 310 6.17 -7.98 -55.55
CA MET A 310 6.90 -8.43 -54.34
C MET A 310 8.12 -9.31 -54.64
N ALA A 311 9.10 -8.73 -55.37
CA ALA A 311 10.35 -9.39 -55.74
C ALA A 311 11.65 -8.69 -55.24
N GLU A 312 11.62 -7.61 -54.45
CA GLU A 312 12.80 -6.72 -54.38
C GLU A 312 13.49 -6.53 -53.00
N VAL A 313 13.34 -7.43 -52.02
CA VAL A 313 13.87 -7.12 -50.66
C VAL A 313 15.10 -7.90 -50.19
N ARG A 314 15.52 -9.05 -50.74
CA ARG A 314 16.65 -9.79 -50.11
C ARG A 314 17.71 -10.33 -51.05
N GLN A 315 18.05 -9.51 -52.05
CA GLN A 315 19.45 -9.27 -52.41
C GLN A 315 20.12 -8.44 -51.31
N GLN A 316 20.32 -9.08 -50.15
CA GLN A 316 21.50 -8.89 -49.32
C GLN A 316 22.37 -10.13 -49.64
N MET A 317 22.88 -10.27 -50.88
CA MET A 317 24.04 -9.51 -51.33
C MET A 317 24.89 -9.17 -50.11
N LEU A 318 25.81 -10.10 -49.84
CA LEU A 318 27.19 -9.82 -50.21
C LEU A 318 27.64 -8.66 -49.37
N GLU A 319 28.27 -8.98 -48.25
CA GLU A 319 29.48 -8.31 -47.84
C GLU A 319 30.11 -9.03 -46.64
N GLN A 320 31.31 -9.56 -46.90
CA GLN A 320 32.44 -9.26 -46.03
C GLN A 320 32.46 -9.87 -44.62
N ARG A 321 32.49 -11.21 -44.52
CA ARG A 321 33.33 -11.88 -43.49
C ARG A 321 34.13 -13.08 -44.02
N GLN A 322 34.61 -12.97 -45.26
CA GLN A 322 36.02 -13.28 -45.50
C GLN A 322 36.84 -12.18 -44.80
N LYS A 323 37.34 -12.44 -43.58
CA LYS A 323 38.51 -11.81 -42.93
C LYS A 323 38.57 -12.16 -41.42
N ALA A 324 38.75 -13.44 -41.13
CA ALA A 324 39.50 -13.87 -39.96
C ALA A 324 40.61 -14.78 -40.49
N ARG A 325 41.70 -14.16 -40.95
CA ARG A 325 43.01 -14.20 -40.26
C ARG A 325 43.56 -15.63 -40.31
N GLN A 326 44.39 -15.96 -41.30
CA GLN A 326 45.85 -15.77 -41.18
C GLN A 326 46.30 -16.01 -39.73
N LYS A 327 46.70 -17.25 -39.48
CA LYS A 327 47.85 -17.53 -38.64
C LYS A 327 48.75 -18.44 -39.44
N ASP A 328 49.76 -17.78 -39.99
CA ASP A 328 50.89 -18.33 -40.69
C ASP A 328 51.83 -19.03 -39.68
N ASP A 329 52.55 -20.03 -40.18
CA ASP A 329 53.98 -20.27 -39.94
C ASP A 329 54.49 -20.25 -38.49
N GLU A 330 54.22 -21.33 -37.74
CA GLU A 330 54.95 -21.70 -36.51
C GLU A 330 55.74 -23.01 -36.74
N HIS A 331 56.69 -22.99 -37.68
CA HIS A 331 57.79 -23.98 -37.71
C HIS A 331 59.15 -23.41 -38.14
N ALA A 332 59.25 -22.09 -38.34
CA ALA A 332 60.52 -21.41 -38.58
C ALA A 332 61.18 -20.85 -37.29
N LEU A 333 60.52 -20.96 -36.13
CA LEU A 333 61.04 -20.55 -34.82
C LEU A 333 61.72 -21.69 -34.03
N ASP A 334 61.61 -22.95 -34.48
CA ASP A 334 62.27 -24.11 -33.84
C ASP A 334 63.76 -24.25 -34.20
N GLY A 335 64.24 -23.56 -35.24
CA GLY A 335 65.65 -23.57 -35.64
C GLY A 335 66.57 -22.72 -34.76
N LEU A 336 66.04 -21.63 -34.17
CA LEU A 336 66.81 -20.74 -33.29
C LEU A 336 67.00 -21.33 -31.88
N TRP A 337 66.16 -22.29 -31.47
CA TRP A 337 66.28 -23.01 -30.20
C TRP A 337 67.35 -24.12 -30.23
N ALA A 338 67.77 -24.58 -31.40
CA ALA A 338 68.85 -25.56 -31.56
C ALA A 338 70.25 -24.94 -31.39
N GLU A 339 70.47 -23.72 -31.91
CA GLU A 339 71.77 -23.02 -31.84
C GLU A 339 72.07 -22.45 -30.44
N GLU A 340 71.04 -22.25 -29.61
CA GLU A 340 71.18 -21.78 -28.23
C GLU A 340 71.46 -22.93 -27.24
N ASN A 341 70.98 -24.14 -27.57
CA ASN A 341 71.31 -25.38 -26.85
C ASN A 341 72.76 -25.83 -27.07
N GLU A 342 73.32 -25.60 -28.26
CA GLU A 342 74.72 -25.94 -28.57
C GLU A 342 75.73 -25.03 -27.83
N LYS A 343 75.38 -23.76 -27.59
CA LYS A 343 76.16 -22.82 -26.75
C LYS A 343 76.14 -23.17 -25.26
N GLN A 344 75.08 -23.81 -24.78
CA GLN A 344 74.96 -24.29 -23.39
C GLN A 344 75.77 -25.58 -23.17
N TRP A 345 75.87 -26.45 -24.18
CA TRP A 345 76.72 -27.65 -24.13
C TRP A 345 78.22 -27.33 -24.07
N ARG A 346 78.71 -26.38 -24.88
CA ARG A 346 80.12 -25.94 -24.82
C ARG A 346 80.53 -25.31 -23.48
N LYS A 347 79.59 -24.70 -22.75
CA LYS A 347 79.83 -24.19 -21.38
C LYS A 347 79.94 -25.30 -20.34
N ARG A 348 79.25 -26.43 -20.54
CA ARG A 348 79.30 -27.59 -19.64
C ARG A 348 80.58 -28.41 -19.81
N GLU A 349 81.09 -28.55 -21.05
CA GLU A 349 82.40 -29.18 -21.30
C GLU A 349 83.55 -28.37 -20.69
N ALA A 350 83.55 -27.04 -20.84
CA ALA A 350 84.57 -26.19 -20.23
C ALA A 350 84.55 -26.21 -18.69
N GLN A 351 83.37 -26.37 -18.06
CA GLN A 351 83.25 -26.57 -16.61
C GLN A 351 83.80 -27.93 -16.17
N TRP A 352 83.64 -28.97 -17.00
CA TRP A 352 84.12 -30.31 -16.69
C TRP A 352 85.65 -30.41 -16.76
N GLU A 353 86.29 -29.78 -17.73
CA GLU A 353 87.76 -29.70 -17.82
C GLU A 353 88.36 -28.87 -16.67
N ALA A 354 87.73 -27.76 -16.29
CA ALA A 354 88.15 -26.96 -15.13
C ALA A 354 88.03 -27.75 -13.81
N ASP A 355 87.01 -28.61 -13.67
CA ASP A 355 86.86 -29.47 -12.51
C ASP A 355 87.84 -30.64 -12.50
N GLN A 356 88.22 -31.20 -13.65
CA GLN A 356 89.30 -32.20 -13.72
C GLN A 356 90.67 -31.60 -13.36
N ALA A 357 90.98 -30.39 -13.85
CA ALA A 357 92.23 -29.70 -13.47
C ALA A 357 92.28 -29.38 -11.96
N LYS A 358 91.15 -29.03 -11.34
CA LYS A 358 91.05 -28.85 -9.88
C LYS A 358 91.21 -30.17 -9.13
N ARG A 359 90.69 -31.29 -9.64
CA ARG A 359 90.87 -32.61 -9.04
C ARG A 359 92.33 -33.04 -9.06
N ASP A 360 93.04 -32.81 -10.16
CA ASP A 360 94.48 -33.12 -10.25
C ASP A 360 95.33 -32.21 -9.36
N ALA A 361 94.99 -30.93 -9.24
CA ALA A 361 95.64 -30.01 -8.29
C ALA A 361 95.39 -30.41 -6.83
N LEU A 362 94.17 -30.84 -6.51
CA LEU A 362 93.79 -31.38 -5.20
C LEU A 362 94.53 -32.68 -4.89
N LEU A 363 94.72 -33.56 -5.87
CA LEU A 363 95.48 -34.80 -5.67
C LEU A 363 96.95 -34.51 -5.36
N ARG A 364 97.56 -33.52 -6.04
CA ARG A 364 98.93 -33.08 -5.73
C ARG A 364 99.03 -32.42 -4.35
N SER A 365 98.06 -31.59 -3.96
CA SER A 365 98.05 -30.97 -2.63
C SER A 365 97.83 -32.00 -1.52
N ILE A 366 96.99 -33.02 -1.74
CA ILE A 366 96.80 -34.14 -0.81
C ILE A 366 98.10 -34.94 -0.65
N LEU A 367 98.83 -35.22 -1.73
CA LEU A 367 100.10 -35.96 -1.63
C LEU A 367 101.20 -35.14 -0.92
N ILE A 368 101.27 -33.83 -1.14
CA ILE A 368 102.17 -32.93 -0.40
C ILE A 368 101.75 -32.85 1.08
N ALA A 369 100.46 -32.65 1.36
CA ALA A 369 99.93 -32.61 2.72
C ALA A 369 100.11 -33.95 3.45
N ARG A 370 100.00 -35.10 2.76
CA ARG A 370 100.26 -36.42 3.34
C ARG A 370 101.73 -36.60 3.71
N ARG A 371 102.65 -36.08 2.90
CA ARG A 371 104.09 -36.09 3.18
C ARG A 371 104.44 -35.19 4.36
N GLN A 372 103.80 -34.01 4.44
CA GLN A 372 103.91 -33.09 5.58
C GLN A 372 103.32 -33.70 6.87
N GLN A 373 102.12 -34.29 6.80
CA GLN A 373 101.45 -34.94 7.94
C GLN A 373 102.26 -36.08 8.55
N ILE A 374 103.03 -36.85 7.75
CA ILE A 374 103.91 -37.91 8.27
C ILE A 374 105.11 -37.31 9.01
N LEU A 375 105.67 -36.20 8.53
CA LEU A 375 106.75 -35.48 9.21
C LEU A 375 106.25 -34.81 10.49
N ASP A 376 105.09 -34.16 10.44
CA ASP A 376 104.43 -33.52 11.59
C ASP A 376 104.01 -34.55 12.64
N LYS A 377 103.55 -35.75 12.24
CA LYS A 377 103.27 -36.84 13.18
C LYS A 377 104.54 -37.28 13.91
N ARG A 378 105.65 -37.44 13.21
CA ARG A 378 106.93 -37.82 13.83
C ARG A 378 107.49 -36.74 14.76
N HIS A 379 107.18 -35.47 14.50
CA HIS A 379 107.54 -34.37 15.40
C HIS A 379 106.62 -34.31 16.62
N LYS A 380 105.30 -34.45 16.41
CA LYS A 380 104.29 -34.53 17.48
C LYS A 380 104.50 -35.73 18.40
N ASP A 381 104.81 -36.91 17.87
CA ASP A 381 105.07 -38.09 18.70
C ASP A 381 106.27 -37.88 19.65
N ARG A 382 107.23 -37.02 19.28
CA ARG A 382 108.37 -36.63 20.15
C ARG A 382 107.97 -35.59 21.19
N GLU A 383 107.12 -34.63 20.83
CA GLU A 383 106.59 -33.61 21.75
C GLU A 383 105.61 -34.23 22.76
N ASP A 384 104.71 -35.12 22.31
CA ASP A 384 103.75 -35.84 23.14
C ASP A 384 104.44 -36.76 24.15
N ALA A 385 105.59 -37.36 23.81
CA ALA A 385 106.39 -38.15 24.74
C ALA A 385 107.05 -37.31 25.86
N MET A 386 107.30 -36.02 25.60
CA MET A 386 107.81 -35.07 26.60
C MET A 386 106.67 -34.49 27.44
N LEU A 387 105.53 -34.18 26.82
CA LEU A 387 104.32 -33.72 27.51
C LEU A 387 103.78 -34.78 28.47
N ARG A 388 103.71 -36.06 28.08
CA ARG A 388 103.27 -37.14 28.98
C ARG A 388 104.11 -37.26 30.26
N LYS A 389 105.42 -36.98 30.18
CA LYS A 389 106.30 -37.00 31.36
C LYS A 389 106.08 -35.81 32.30
N LEU A 390 105.59 -34.69 31.79
CA LEU A 390 105.19 -33.52 32.58
C LEU A 390 103.78 -33.73 33.16
N GLU A 391 102.85 -34.26 32.35
CA GLU A 391 101.48 -34.61 32.75
C GLU A 391 101.44 -35.68 33.84
N ASP A 392 102.27 -36.73 33.78
CA ASP A 392 102.38 -37.74 34.85
C ASP A 392 102.85 -37.15 36.18
N ARG A 393 103.63 -36.05 36.12
CA ARG A 393 104.13 -35.34 37.31
C ARG A 393 103.06 -34.43 37.92
N ASP A 394 102.27 -33.78 37.07
CA ASP A 394 101.14 -32.94 37.48
C ASP A 394 99.93 -33.78 37.95
N PHE A 395 99.74 -34.97 37.38
CA PHE A 395 98.71 -35.95 37.76
C PHE A 395 98.91 -36.50 39.19
N LEU A 396 100.16 -36.76 39.59
CA LEU A 396 100.45 -37.18 40.97
C LEU A 396 100.21 -36.05 41.98
N ALA A 397 100.35 -34.79 41.57
CA ALA A 397 100.05 -33.63 42.41
C ALA A 397 98.53 -33.36 42.53
N SER A 398 97.74 -33.65 41.48
CA SER A 398 96.28 -33.46 41.47
C SER A 398 95.52 -34.48 42.33
N LEU A 399 95.99 -35.73 42.41
CA LEU A 399 95.40 -36.79 43.24
C LEU A 399 95.30 -36.45 44.74
N SER A 400 96.17 -35.57 45.25
CA SER A 400 96.13 -35.11 46.64
C SER A 400 95.06 -34.04 46.91
N LYS A 401 94.60 -33.32 45.88
CA LYS A 401 93.56 -32.28 45.96
C LYS A 401 92.18 -32.79 45.54
N GLU A 402 92.12 -33.90 44.80
CA GLU A 402 90.87 -34.49 44.29
C GLU A 402 89.99 -35.10 45.39
N ARG A 403 90.55 -35.64 46.48
CA ARG A 403 89.75 -36.39 47.48
C ARG A 403 88.67 -35.57 48.19
N ASP A 404 88.87 -34.26 48.34
CA ASP A 404 87.88 -33.33 48.92
C ASP A 404 86.94 -32.73 47.85
N LEU A 405 87.46 -32.43 46.66
CA LEU A 405 86.66 -31.95 45.53
C LEU A 405 85.68 -33.02 45.00
N ASP A 406 86.07 -34.30 45.00
CA ASP A 406 85.25 -35.40 44.49
C ASP A 406 84.01 -35.65 45.37
N SER A 407 84.12 -35.42 46.69
CA SER A 407 82.98 -35.52 47.61
C SER A 407 81.96 -34.40 47.39
N LEU A 408 82.44 -33.16 47.20
CA LEU A 408 81.63 -31.98 46.90
C LEU A 408 81.04 -32.05 45.49
N GLU A 409 81.79 -32.53 44.50
CA GLU A 409 81.30 -32.77 43.15
C GLU A 409 80.26 -33.88 43.09
N ARG A 410 80.42 -34.98 43.85
CA ARG A 410 79.39 -36.02 43.92
C ARG A 410 78.09 -35.50 44.54
N GLN A 411 78.18 -34.63 45.55
CA GLN A 411 76.99 -33.97 46.11
C GLN A 411 76.36 -33.00 45.11
N ARG A 412 77.15 -32.17 44.42
CA ARG A 412 76.68 -31.26 43.36
C ARG A 412 76.06 -32.02 42.18
N ARG A 413 76.66 -33.12 41.73
CA ARG A 413 76.12 -33.99 40.68
C ARG A 413 74.81 -34.64 41.11
N ARG A 414 74.69 -35.09 42.36
CA ARG A 414 73.43 -35.63 42.90
C ARG A 414 72.34 -34.56 43.03
N ALA A 415 72.68 -33.35 43.45
CA ALA A 415 71.73 -32.23 43.52
C ALA A 415 71.26 -31.83 42.11
N LEU A 416 72.20 -31.66 41.17
CA LEU A 416 71.91 -31.35 39.77
C LEU A 416 71.06 -32.46 39.12
N LEU A 417 71.37 -33.74 39.36
CA LEU A 417 70.57 -34.85 38.85
C LEU A 417 69.14 -34.86 39.40
N LYS A 418 68.95 -34.50 40.68
CA LYS A 418 67.62 -34.36 41.27
C LYS A 418 66.86 -33.17 40.67
N GLU A 419 67.52 -32.04 40.48
CA GLU A 419 66.93 -30.86 39.83
C GLU A 419 66.58 -31.15 38.37
N THR A 420 67.46 -31.82 37.61
CA THR A 420 67.18 -32.22 36.22
C THR A 420 66.08 -33.28 36.17
N GLN A 421 66.02 -34.20 37.12
CA GLN A 421 64.94 -35.18 37.22
C GLN A 421 63.60 -34.49 37.52
N GLN A 422 63.56 -33.59 38.51
CA GLN A 422 62.35 -32.81 38.83
C GLN A 422 61.91 -31.94 37.65
N TYR A 423 62.85 -31.32 36.93
CA TYR A 423 62.57 -30.53 35.74
C TYR A 423 62.04 -31.39 34.59
N LEU A 424 62.59 -32.59 34.37
CA LEU A 424 62.10 -33.54 33.38
C LEU A 424 60.70 -34.07 33.75
N GLU A 425 60.48 -34.42 35.02
CA GLU A 425 59.16 -34.83 35.53
C GLU A 425 58.13 -33.73 35.34
N TRP A 426 58.49 -32.47 35.63
CA TRP A 426 57.65 -31.31 35.39
C TRP A 426 57.36 -31.10 33.89
N GLN A 427 58.37 -31.20 33.01
CA GLN A 427 58.16 -31.11 31.56
C GLN A 427 57.27 -32.24 31.03
N ILE A 428 57.40 -33.45 31.57
CA ILE A 428 56.54 -34.58 31.21
C ILE A 428 55.11 -34.30 31.67
N GLN A 429 54.91 -33.81 32.90
CA GLN A 429 53.59 -33.43 33.43
C GLN A 429 52.96 -32.31 32.59
N GLN A 430 53.71 -31.28 32.23
CA GLN A 430 53.23 -30.21 31.35
C GLN A 430 52.81 -30.74 29.98
N ARG A 431 53.64 -31.56 29.33
CA ARG A 431 53.30 -32.15 28.02
C ARG A 431 52.09 -33.08 28.10
N MET A 432 51.91 -33.77 29.21
CA MET A 432 50.73 -34.60 29.45
C MET A 432 49.48 -33.74 29.65
N ALA A 433 49.58 -32.67 30.46
CA ALA A 433 48.51 -31.69 30.65
C ALA A 433 48.12 -31.02 29.33
N GLU A 434 49.07 -30.53 28.54
CA GLU A 434 48.82 -29.95 27.21
C GLU A 434 48.14 -30.94 26.25
N LYS A 435 48.55 -32.21 26.28
CA LYS A 435 47.90 -33.26 25.47
C LYS A 435 46.49 -33.56 25.94
N GLU A 436 46.24 -33.54 27.24
CA GLU A 436 44.91 -33.73 27.83
C GLU A 436 44.01 -32.53 27.53
N GLU A 437 44.50 -31.30 27.70
CA GLU A 437 43.82 -30.06 27.30
C GLU A 437 43.48 -30.08 25.81
N ALA A 438 44.43 -30.45 24.94
CA ALA A 438 44.17 -30.56 23.50
C ALA A 438 43.13 -31.65 23.16
N ARG A 439 43.12 -32.76 23.90
CA ARG A 439 42.09 -33.81 23.74
C ARG A 439 40.73 -33.34 24.23
N LEU A 440 40.68 -32.61 25.35
CA LEU A 440 39.46 -32.03 25.88
C LEU A 440 38.92 -30.96 24.92
N ALA A 441 39.77 -30.06 24.41
CA ALA A 441 39.41 -29.05 23.41
C ALA A 441 38.82 -29.68 22.14
N LYS A 442 39.44 -30.74 21.61
CA LYS A 442 38.87 -31.47 20.45
C LYS A 442 37.53 -32.12 20.76
N ARG A 443 37.35 -32.66 21.98
CA ARG A 443 36.07 -33.22 22.39
C ARG A 443 35.01 -32.13 22.50
N THR A 444 35.33 -30.98 23.10
CA THR A 444 34.41 -29.85 23.21
C THR A 444 34.03 -29.29 21.83
N GLU A 445 35.00 -29.13 20.92
CA GLU A 445 34.74 -28.70 19.54
C GLU A 445 33.81 -29.66 18.80
N LEU A 446 34.03 -30.98 18.95
CA LEU A 446 33.17 -31.99 18.34
C LEU A 446 31.76 -32.00 18.94
N THR A 447 31.63 -31.82 20.26
CA THR A 447 30.31 -31.69 20.90
C THR A 447 29.61 -30.41 20.47
N ASP A 448 30.33 -29.30 20.30
CA ASP A 448 29.78 -28.03 19.83
C ASP A 448 29.32 -28.12 18.38
N GLN A 449 30.10 -28.80 17.52
CA GLN A 449 29.70 -29.09 16.13
C GLN A 449 28.44 -29.94 16.08
N GLN A 450 28.36 -31.01 16.87
CA GLN A 450 27.15 -31.84 16.96
C GLN A 450 25.94 -31.06 17.49
N ALA A 451 26.15 -30.16 18.45
CA ALA A 451 25.08 -29.31 18.95
C ALA A 451 24.58 -28.34 17.88
N LEU A 452 25.49 -27.75 17.09
CA LEU A 452 25.14 -26.90 15.96
C LEU A 452 24.40 -27.67 14.86
N GLU A 453 24.87 -28.86 14.49
CA GLU A 453 24.20 -29.74 13.53
C GLU A 453 22.78 -30.06 13.98
N LYS A 454 22.59 -30.45 15.25
CA LYS A 454 21.25 -30.68 15.82
C LYS A 454 20.38 -29.44 15.77
N GLN A 455 20.91 -28.26 16.10
CA GLN A 455 20.16 -27.00 15.98
C GLN A 455 19.74 -26.71 14.53
N TYR A 456 20.62 -26.99 13.56
CA TYR A 456 20.30 -26.86 12.14
C TYR A 456 19.22 -27.86 11.71
N GLU A 457 19.33 -29.12 12.11
CA GLU A 457 18.34 -30.17 11.84
C GLU A 457 16.98 -29.82 12.46
N GLU A 458 16.96 -29.39 13.72
CA GLU A 458 15.75 -28.93 14.38
C GLU A 458 15.13 -27.71 13.67
N ARG A 459 15.96 -26.76 13.23
CA ARG A 459 15.47 -25.58 12.48
C ARG A 459 14.87 -26.00 11.15
N ILE A 460 15.50 -26.92 10.42
CA ILE A 460 14.94 -27.50 9.18
C ILE A 460 13.63 -28.20 9.48
N ALA A 461 13.55 -29.00 10.55
CA ALA A 461 12.33 -29.72 10.93
C ALA A 461 11.19 -28.77 11.29
N ARG A 462 11.47 -27.67 12.03
CA ARG A 462 10.47 -26.64 12.36
C ARG A 462 9.95 -25.93 11.11
N GLU A 463 10.84 -25.54 10.20
CA GLU A 463 10.45 -24.91 8.93
C GLU A 463 9.65 -25.89 8.05
N MET A 464 10.08 -27.16 7.96
CA MET A 464 9.33 -28.22 7.27
C MET A 464 7.93 -28.41 7.87
N ALA A 465 7.81 -28.45 9.20
CA ALA A 465 6.52 -28.55 9.88
C ALA A 465 5.64 -27.33 9.63
N SER A 466 6.22 -26.13 9.58
CA SER A 466 5.50 -24.91 9.21
C SER A 466 4.98 -24.96 7.77
N LEU A 467 5.75 -25.50 6.83
CA LEU A 467 5.32 -25.68 5.44
C LEU A 467 4.23 -26.75 5.32
N GLU A 468 4.34 -27.84 6.09
CA GLU A 468 3.34 -28.90 6.18
C GLU A 468 2.00 -28.38 6.74
N ALA A 469 2.05 -27.53 7.78
CA ALA A 469 0.86 -26.89 8.34
C ALA A 469 0.19 -25.88 7.39
N ALA A 470 0.96 -25.27 6.48
CA ALA A 470 0.46 -24.31 5.49
C ALA A 470 -0.23 -24.95 4.27
N LYS A 471 -0.34 -26.29 4.24
CA LYS A 471 -1.02 -27.00 3.16
C LYS A 471 -2.50 -26.67 3.11
N PRO A 472 -3.08 -26.54 1.90
CA PRO A 472 -4.52 -26.54 1.75
C PRO A 472 -5.14 -27.85 2.25
N ALA A 473 -6.35 -27.77 2.81
CA ALA A 473 -7.05 -28.92 3.40
C ALA A 473 -7.19 -30.11 2.44
N ARG A 474 -7.37 -29.86 1.13
CA ARG A 474 -7.48 -30.90 0.09
C ARG A 474 -6.22 -31.73 -0.09
N TYR A 475 -5.06 -31.23 0.33
CA TYR A 475 -3.75 -31.85 0.09
C TYR A 475 -3.02 -32.22 1.39
N GLN A 476 -3.73 -32.29 2.52
CA GLN A 476 -3.12 -32.56 3.82
C GLN A 476 -2.34 -33.89 3.84
N ASP A 477 -2.85 -34.92 3.16
CA ASP A 477 -2.24 -36.25 3.09
C ASP A 477 -1.10 -36.39 2.07
N VAL A 478 -0.89 -35.39 1.21
CA VAL A 478 0.14 -35.45 0.16
C VAL A 478 1.45 -34.89 0.72
N PRO A 479 2.53 -35.69 0.85
CA PRO A 479 3.77 -35.24 1.47
C PRO A 479 4.49 -34.17 0.62
N LEU A 480 5.09 -33.16 1.27
CA LEU A 480 5.83 -32.11 0.53
C LEU A 480 7.09 -32.66 -0.12
N LEU A 481 7.81 -33.57 0.54
CA LEU A 481 9.00 -34.19 -0.04
C LEU A 481 8.67 -35.56 -0.63
N PRO A 482 9.27 -35.93 -1.78
CA PRO A 482 9.10 -37.27 -2.30
C PRO A 482 9.69 -38.25 -1.30
N LYS A 483 9.00 -39.38 -1.06
CA LYS A 483 9.58 -40.47 -0.29
C LYS A 483 10.91 -40.84 -0.95
N LYS A 484 12.03 -40.71 -0.23
CA LYS A 484 13.35 -41.09 -0.74
C LYS A 484 13.24 -42.53 -1.24
N SER A 485 13.25 -42.74 -2.55
CA SER A 485 13.25 -44.09 -3.08
C SER A 485 14.61 -44.69 -2.73
N ARG A 486 14.60 -45.87 -2.12
CA ARG A 486 15.81 -46.56 -1.64
C ARG A 486 16.84 -46.86 -2.74
N ASN A 487 16.48 -46.62 -4.01
CA ASN A 487 17.24 -47.02 -5.20
C ASN A 487 17.83 -45.83 -6.00
N GLN A 488 17.75 -44.58 -5.52
CA GLN A 488 18.56 -43.51 -6.09
C GLN A 488 19.96 -43.57 -5.47
N ILE A 489 20.85 -44.32 -6.12
CA ILE A 489 22.29 -44.20 -5.94
C ILE A 489 22.67 -42.81 -6.47
N PHE A 490 23.34 -42.03 -5.62
CA PHE A 490 23.72 -40.63 -5.83
C PHE A 490 24.38 -40.35 -7.18
#